data_AF-A0A924GFS9-F1
#
_entry.id   AF-A0A924GFS9-F1
#
_cell.length_a   1.000
_cell.length_b   1.000
_cell.length_c   1.000
_cell.angle_alpha   90.00
_cell.angle_beta   90.00
_cell.angle_gamma   90.00
#
_symmetry.space_group_name_H-M   'P 1'
#
loop_
_entity.id
_entity.type
_entity.pdbx_description
1 polymer ?
#
loop_
_entity_poly.entity_id
_entity_poly.type
_entity_poly.pdbx_seq_one_letter_code
_entity_poly.pdbx_strand_id
1 'polypeptide(L)'
;MSDPLSPTHSSLRGIISRARASDGSPPFSDGALVELAQGTATLLWLEEAAAVISEGSAEFVVDPDARRRGLGTRMLERLTSRASGEMLFWAHGDHPGARALAASHGLVAVRELLHLDAPVPAPAAPTLPAPAPAPECFPSSPPTPPAAGAGG
;
A
#
# COMPACT_ATOMS: atom_id res chain seq x y z
N MET A 1 -9.39 14.77 8.57
CA MET A 1 -8.93 13.40 8.90
C MET A 1 -10.09 12.46 8.59
N SER A 2 -10.01 11.73 7.49
CA SER A 2 -11.12 10.88 7.00
C SER A 2 -11.23 9.60 7.85
N ASP A 3 -12.46 9.20 8.21
CA ASP A 3 -12.72 8.03 9.07
C ASP A 3 -12.35 6.72 8.35
N PRO A 4 -11.41 5.91 8.87
CA PRO A 4 -10.97 4.66 8.24
C PRO A 4 -12.06 3.57 8.18
N LEU A 5 -13.10 3.66 9.01
CA LEU A 5 -14.24 2.73 9.00
C LEU A 5 -15.38 3.18 8.09
N SER A 6 -15.23 4.34 7.44
CA SER A 6 -16.19 4.84 6.47
C SER A 6 -16.46 3.79 5.38
N PRO A 7 -17.73 3.63 4.93
CA PRO A 7 -18.08 2.71 3.85
C PRO A 7 -17.30 2.99 2.55
N THR A 8 -16.89 4.24 2.33
CA THR A 8 -16.03 4.64 1.21
C THR A 8 -14.64 4.00 1.31
N HIS A 9 -14.01 4.03 2.48
CA HIS A 9 -12.70 3.39 2.71
C HIS A 9 -12.78 1.87 2.59
N SER A 10 -13.83 1.27 3.16
CA SER A 10 -14.06 -0.17 3.06
C SER A 10 -14.26 -0.62 1.60
N SER A 11 -15.03 0.14 0.81
CA SER A 11 -15.22 -0.10 -0.62
C SER A 11 -13.92 0.04 -1.41
N LEU A 12 -13.13 1.09 -1.13
CA LEU A 12 -11.83 1.32 -1.78
C LEU A 12 -10.85 0.17 -1.50
N ARG A 13 -10.74 -0.26 -0.24
CA ARG A 13 -9.93 -1.43 0.13
C ARG A 13 -10.40 -2.70 -0.59
N GLY A 14 -11.71 -2.88 -0.73
CA GLY A 14 -12.31 -4.00 -1.44
C GLY A 14 -11.88 -4.08 -2.91
N ILE A 15 -12.02 -3.00 -3.67
CA ILE A 15 -11.64 -2.97 -5.09
C ILE A 15 -10.11 -3.10 -5.28
N ILE A 16 -9.31 -2.49 -4.39
CA ILE A 16 -7.85 -2.64 -4.39
C ILE A 16 -7.45 -4.10 -4.21
N SER A 17 -8.06 -4.78 -3.25
CA SER A 17 -7.79 -6.19 -2.96
C SER A 17 -8.11 -7.08 -4.16
N ARG A 18 -9.31 -6.91 -4.76
CA ARG A 18 -9.73 -7.69 -5.95
C ARG A 18 -8.84 -7.44 -7.16
N ALA A 19 -8.53 -6.18 -7.45
CA ALA A 19 -7.64 -5.83 -8.56
C ALA A 19 -6.24 -6.42 -8.36
N ARG A 20 -5.65 -6.29 -7.17
CA ARG A 20 -4.34 -6.87 -6.86
C ARG A 20 -4.33 -8.39 -7.00
N ALA A 21 -5.38 -9.07 -6.54
CA ALA A 21 -5.50 -10.52 -6.66
C ALA A 21 -5.58 -10.98 -8.12
N SER A 22 -6.24 -10.19 -8.98
CA SER A 22 -6.35 -10.46 -10.42
C SER A 22 -5.09 -10.13 -11.20
N ASP A 23 -4.43 -9.00 -10.88
CA ASP A 23 -3.43 -8.38 -11.76
C ASP A 23 -1.99 -8.50 -11.23
N GLY A 24 -1.80 -8.99 -10.00
CA GLY A 24 -0.51 -9.15 -9.34
C GLY A 24 0.10 -7.85 -8.77
N SER A 25 -0.22 -6.69 -9.35
CA SER A 25 0.21 -5.38 -8.85
C SER A 25 -0.94 -4.60 -8.21
N PRO A 26 -0.69 -3.79 -7.16
CA PRO A 26 -1.71 -2.89 -6.63
C PRO A 26 -2.07 -1.83 -7.68
N PRO A 27 -3.37 -1.45 -7.79
CA PRO A 27 -3.81 -0.46 -8.76
C PRO A 27 -3.49 0.98 -8.39
N PHE A 28 -3.08 1.23 -7.14
CA PHE A 28 -2.68 2.55 -6.66
C PHE A 28 -1.31 2.46 -5.98
N SER A 29 -0.53 3.52 -6.10
CA SER A 29 0.73 3.71 -5.36
C SER A 29 0.46 4.02 -3.89
N ASP A 30 1.41 3.66 -3.02
CA ASP A 30 1.33 4.01 -1.61
C ASP A 30 1.27 5.53 -1.42
N GLY A 31 1.98 6.29 -2.26
CA GLY A 31 1.95 7.75 -2.28
C GLY A 31 0.55 8.31 -2.51
N ALA A 32 -0.15 7.82 -3.55
CA ALA A 32 -1.52 8.23 -3.84
C ALA A 32 -2.49 7.92 -2.69
N LEU A 33 -2.32 6.77 -2.01
CA LEU A 33 -3.14 6.40 -0.86
C LEU A 33 -2.84 7.27 0.37
N VAL A 34 -1.57 7.64 0.60
CA VAL A 34 -1.16 8.57 1.66
C VAL A 34 -1.72 9.96 1.42
N GLU A 35 -1.61 10.48 0.19
CA GLU A 35 -2.17 11.78 -0.19
C GLU A 35 -3.69 11.80 -0.01
N LEU A 36 -4.38 10.71 -0.38
CA LEU A 36 -5.82 10.59 -0.16
C LEU A 36 -6.16 10.62 1.34
N ALA A 37 -5.39 9.92 2.18
CA ALA A 37 -5.60 9.92 3.62
C ALA A 37 -5.33 11.29 4.27
N GLN A 38 -4.37 12.04 3.73
CA GLN A 38 -4.03 13.42 4.13
C GLN A 38 -5.03 14.45 3.58
N GLY A 39 -5.86 14.08 2.61
CA GLY A 39 -6.82 14.97 1.97
C GLY A 39 -6.20 15.88 0.90
N THR A 40 -4.99 15.55 0.43
CA THR A 40 -4.31 16.25 -0.67
C THR A 40 -4.60 15.61 -2.03
N ALA A 41 -5.13 14.38 -2.06
CA ALA A 41 -5.71 13.76 -3.24
C ALA A 41 -7.23 13.59 -3.09
N THR A 42 -7.92 13.49 -4.24
CA THR A 42 -9.37 13.29 -4.30
C THR A 42 -9.71 11.89 -4.77
N LEU A 43 -10.62 11.22 -4.07
CA LEU A 43 -11.20 9.95 -4.51
C LEU A 43 -12.45 10.19 -5.35
N LEU A 44 -12.49 9.56 -6.52
CA LEU A 44 -13.62 9.60 -7.43
C LEU A 44 -14.14 8.19 -7.72
N TRP A 45 -15.44 7.99 -7.56
CA TRP A 45 -16.12 6.77 -7.98
C TRP A 45 -16.94 6.97 -9.26
N LEU A 46 -16.94 5.94 -10.11
CA LEU A 46 -17.83 5.79 -11.25
C LEU A 46 -18.21 4.31 -11.35
N GLU A 47 -19.41 3.97 -10.89
CA GLU A 47 -19.89 2.57 -10.86
C GLU A 47 -18.85 1.65 -10.19
N GLU A 48 -18.44 0.57 -10.85
CA GLU A 48 -17.42 -0.36 -10.36
C GLU A 48 -15.98 0.10 -10.69
N ALA A 49 -15.74 1.41 -10.75
CA ALA A 49 -14.41 1.99 -10.97
C ALA A 49 -14.10 3.10 -9.96
N ALA A 50 -12.83 3.19 -9.57
CA ALA A 50 -12.31 4.18 -8.64
C ALA A 50 -11.08 4.88 -9.22
N ALA A 51 -10.94 6.17 -8.99
CA ALA A 51 -9.77 6.96 -9.34
C ALA A 51 -9.28 7.77 -8.14
N VAL A 52 -7.96 7.83 -7.96
CA VAL A 52 -7.29 8.76 -7.04
C VAL A 52 -6.64 9.84 -7.88
N ILE A 53 -6.98 11.08 -7.58
CA ILE A 53 -6.57 12.26 -8.34
C ILE A 53 -5.66 13.10 -7.45
N SER A 54 -4.40 13.17 -7.86
CA SER A 54 -3.35 13.96 -7.23
C SER A 54 -3.05 15.20 -8.08
N GLU A 55 -2.16 16.07 -7.61
CA GLU A 55 -1.76 17.25 -8.38
C GLU A 55 -1.10 16.84 -9.71
N GLY A 56 -1.76 17.18 -10.83
CA GLY A 56 -1.26 16.91 -12.19
C GLY A 56 -1.28 15.44 -12.63
N SER A 57 -1.78 14.50 -11.80
CA SER A 57 -1.81 13.08 -12.16
C SER A 57 -3.00 12.33 -11.59
N ALA A 58 -3.35 11.21 -12.23
CA ALA A 58 -4.39 10.32 -11.75
C ALA A 58 -3.98 8.85 -11.90
N GLU A 59 -4.45 8.05 -10.95
CA GLU A 59 -4.39 6.59 -10.95
C GLU A 59 -5.83 6.09 -10.89
N PHE A 60 -6.18 5.04 -11.61
CA PHE A 60 -7.53 4.49 -11.54
C PHE A 60 -7.61 3.01 -11.85
N VAL A 61 -8.68 2.40 -11.35
CA VAL A 61 -8.95 0.98 -11.44
C VAL A 61 -10.41 0.75 -11.83
N VAL A 62 -10.61 -0.26 -12.66
CA VAL A 62 -11.93 -0.87 -12.90
C VAL A 62 -11.92 -2.23 -12.22
N ASP A 63 -12.97 -2.50 -11.45
CA ASP A 63 -13.17 -3.79 -10.80
C ASP A 63 -13.00 -4.93 -11.83
N PRO A 64 -12.20 -5.97 -11.53
CA PRO A 64 -11.94 -7.07 -12.46
C PRO A 64 -13.20 -7.65 -13.11
N ASP A 65 -14.28 -7.82 -12.34
CA ASP A 65 -15.53 -8.43 -12.80
C ASP A 65 -16.36 -7.49 -13.68
N ALA A 66 -16.05 -6.18 -13.65
CA ALA A 66 -16.72 -5.15 -14.42
C ALA A 66 -15.93 -4.67 -15.65
N ARG A 67 -14.79 -5.29 -15.95
CA ARG A 67 -13.96 -4.92 -17.11
C ARG A 67 -14.68 -5.18 -18.42
N ARG A 68 -14.17 -4.55 -19.49
CA ARG A 68 -14.71 -4.66 -20.86
C ARG A 68 -16.14 -4.14 -21.05
N ARG A 69 -16.68 -3.41 -20.05
CA ARG A 69 -17.98 -2.71 -20.10
C ARG A 69 -17.86 -1.21 -20.40
N GLY A 70 -16.68 -0.74 -20.84
CA GLY A 70 -16.43 0.68 -21.14
C GLY A 70 -16.16 1.59 -19.94
N LEU A 71 -16.11 1.06 -18.71
CA LEU A 71 -15.86 1.85 -17.50
C LEU A 71 -14.50 2.57 -17.49
N GLY A 72 -13.46 1.94 -18.04
CA GLY A 72 -12.13 2.57 -18.16
C GLY A 72 -12.15 3.81 -19.03
N THR A 73 -12.79 3.73 -20.20
CA THR A 73 -13.04 4.87 -21.10
C THR A 73 -13.80 5.98 -20.40
N ARG A 74 -14.93 5.65 -19.77
CA ARG A 74 -15.77 6.63 -19.07
C ARG A 74 -15.02 7.31 -17.91
N MET A 75 -14.18 6.57 -17.19
CA MET A 75 -13.36 7.14 -16.14
C MET A 75 -12.31 8.09 -16.71
N LEU A 76 -11.58 7.67 -17.75
CA LEU A 76 -10.56 8.50 -18.41
C LEU A 76 -11.15 9.81 -18.96
N GLU A 77 -12.29 9.75 -19.64
CA GLU A 77 -13.00 10.93 -20.15
C GLU A 77 -13.44 11.85 -19.01
N ARG A 78 -13.94 11.28 -17.90
CA ARG A 78 -14.35 12.04 -16.72
C ARG A 78 -13.18 12.70 -15.99
N LEU A 79 -12.00 12.09 -16.00
CA LEU A 79 -10.78 12.67 -15.43
C LEU A 79 -10.27 13.80 -16.32
N THR A 80 -10.19 13.55 -17.63
CA THR A 80 -9.71 14.53 -18.62
C THR A 80 -10.60 15.76 -18.69
N SER A 81 -11.93 15.60 -18.66
CA SER A 81 -12.88 16.73 -18.67
C SER A 81 -12.83 17.60 -17.41
N ARG A 82 -12.26 17.10 -16.30
CA ARG A 82 -12.08 17.87 -15.06
C ARG A 82 -10.72 18.53 -14.95
N ALA A 83 -9.74 18.08 -15.73
CA ALA A 83 -8.41 18.67 -15.73
C ALA A 83 -8.47 20.08 -16.32
N SER A 84 -7.90 21.06 -15.61
CA SER A 84 -7.72 22.43 -16.12
C SER A 84 -6.48 22.58 -17.01
N GLY A 85 -5.70 21.51 -17.18
CA GLY A 85 -4.45 21.47 -17.95
C GLY A 85 -4.04 20.04 -18.28
N GLU A 86 -2.75 19.84 -18.54
CA GLU A 86 -2.21 18.49 -18.77
C GLU A 86 -2.43 17.59 -17.55
N MET A 87 -2.86 16.37 -17.81
CA MET A 87 -3.08 15.34 -16.79
C MET A 87 -2.32 14.08 -17.17
N LEU A 88 -1.45 13.63 -16.27
CA LEU A 88 -0.72 12.38 -16.42
C LEU A 88 -1.51 11.21 -15.82
N PHE A 89 -1.33 10.03 -16.39
CA PHE A 89 -1.93 8.80 -15.89
C PHE A 89 -0.86 7.77 -15.60
N TRP A 90 -0.87 7.20 -14.40
CA TRP A 90 0.02 6.11 -14.04
C TRP A 90 -0.65 4.76 -14.31
N ALA A 91 0.10 3.86 -14.95
CA ALA A 91 -0.31 2.49 -15.21
C ALA A 91 0.67 1.53 -14.51
N HIS A 92 0.32 1.11 -13.30
CA HIS A 92 1.16 0.19 -12.51
C HIS A 92 1.25 -1.18 -13.18
N GLY A 93 2.46 -1.74 -13.19
CA GLY A 93 2.74 -3.05 -13.78
C GLY A 93 2.49 -3.13 -15.29
N ASP A 94 2.41 -1.99 -15.99
CA ASP A 94 2.18 -1.94 -17.44
C ASP A 94 0.94 -2.76 -17.86
N HIS A 95 -0.14 -2.63 -17.08
CA HIS A 95 -1.33 -3.44 -17.23
C HIS A 95 -1.88 -3.39 -18.69
N PRO A 96 -2.14 -4.54 -19.34
CA PRO A 96 -2.49 -4.58 -20.77
C PRO A 96 -3.78 -3.82 -21.08
N GLY A 97 -4.73 -3.80 -20.14
CA GLY A 97 -5.95 -2.99 -20.27
C GLY A 97 -5.68 -1.48 -20.22
N ALA A 98 -4.70 -1.03 -19.43
CA ALA A 98 -4.32 0.37 -19.36
C ALA A 98 -3.58 0.79 -20.64
N ARG A 99 -2.67 -0.05 -21.14
CA ARG A 99 -2.00 0.17 -22.43
C ARG A 99 -2.98 0.26 -23.59
N ALA A 100 -3.93 -0.67 -23.68
CA ALA A 100 -4.96 -0.65 -24.72
C ALA A 100 -5.84 0.60 -24.64
N LEU A 101 -6.19 1.03 -23.43
CA LEU A 101 -6.99 2.23 -23.20
C LEU A 101 -6.23 3.51 -23.56
N ALA A 102 -4.94 3.58 -23.21
CA ALA A 102 -4.08 4.69 -23.57
C ALA A 102 -3.97 4.83 -25.09
N ALA A 103 -3.67 3.72 -25.79
CA ALA A 103 -3.58 3.70 -27.25
C ALA A 103 -4.90 4.12 -27.93
N SER A 104 -6.06 3.68 -27.42
CA SER A 104 -7.35 4.06 -28.01
C SER A 104 -7.72 5.54 -27.81
N HIS A 105 -7.05 6.25 -26.91
CA HIS A 105 -7.27 7.68 -26.65
C HIS A 105 -6.09 8.56 -27.08
N GLY A 106 -5.13 8.00 -27.84
CA GLY A 106 -3.96 8.73 -28.32
C GLY A 106 -3.02 9.19 -27.19
N LEU A 107 -3.12 8.59 -26.00
CA LEU A 107 -2.17 8.83 -24.92
C LEU A 107 -0.84 8.14 -25.25
N VAL A 108 0.26 8.84 -24.98
CA VAL A 108 1.61 8.33 -25.18
C VAL A 108 2.33 8.20 -23.83
N ALA A 109 3.16 7.18 -23.69
CA ALA A 109 3.99 7.02 -22.51
C ALA A 109 5.09 8.10 -22.51
N VAL A 110 5.03 9.02 -21.54
CA VAL A 110 6.02 10.09 -21.36
C VAL A 110 7.04 9.77 -20.26
N ARG A 111 6.79 8.73 -19.47
CA ARG A 111 7.65 8.26 -18.39
C ARG A 111 7.45 6.78 -18.15
N GLU A 112 8.55 6.06 -17.94
CA GLU A 112 8.57 4.66 -17.55
C GLU A 112 9.34 4.50 -16.23
N LEU A 113 8.80 3.69 -15.32
CA LEU A 113 9.42 3.38 -14.02
C LEU A 113 9.62 1.87 -13.94
N LEU A 114 10.87 1.43 -14.01
CA LEU A 114 11.22 0.01 -13.98
C LEU A 114 11.36 -0.48 -12.54
N HIS A 115 10.65 -1.56 -12.23
CA HIS A 115 10.90 -2.36 -11.03
C HIS A 115 11.91 -3.43 -11.38
N LEU A 116 13.12 -3.31 -10.83
CA LEU A 116 14.18 -4.32 -10.98
C LEU A 116 14.29 -5.10 -9.68
N ASP A 117 14.27 -6.42 -9.79
CA ASP A 117 14.52 -7.33 -8.68
C ASP A 117 15.75 -8.20 -8.96
N ALA A 118 16.38 -8.64 -7.86
CA ALA A 118 17.48 -9.58 -7.91
C ALA A 118 17.47 -10.43 -6.64
N PRO A 119 17.75 -11.74 -6.72
CA PRO A 119 17.87 -12.58 -5.54
C PRO A 119 18.97 -12.06 -4.61
N VAL A 120 18.65 -11.91 -3.32
CA VAL A 120 19.67 -11.64 -2.30
C VAL A 120 20.31 -12.97 -1.92
N PRO A 121 21.64 -13.15 -2.09
CA PRO A 121 22.32 -14.37 -1.65
C PRO A 121 22.10 -14.60 -0.16
N ALA A 122 21.92 -15.86 0.24
CA ALA A 122 21.81 -16.19 1.65
C ALA A 122 23.04 -15.65 2.40
N PRO A 123 22.86 -14.90 3.51
CA PRO A 123 23.99 -14.47 4.31
C PRO A 123 24.71 -15.73 4.84
N ALA A 124 26.04 -15.70 4.84
CA ALA A 124 26.79 -16.70 5.60
C ALA A 124 26.28 -16.67 7.06
N ALA A 125 26.09 -17.85 7.65
CA ALA A 125 25.61 -17.94 9.02
C ALA A 125 26.48 -17.04 9.93
N PRO A 126 25.88 -16.12 10.69
CA PRO A 126 26.66 -15.26 11.58
C PRO A 126 27.40 -16.16 12.56
N THR A 127 28.73 -16.04 12.59
CA THR A 127 29.54 -16.69 13.63
C THR A 127 29.29 -15.93 14.92
N LEU A 128 28.34 -16.40 15.72
CA LEU A 128 28.13 -15.88 17.05
C LEU A 128 29.30 -16.34 17.94
N PRO A 129 29.91 -15.44 18.73
CA PRO A 129 30.80 -15.88 19.80
C PRO A 129 30.02 -16.80 20.73
N ALA A 130 30.70 -17.81 21.29
CA ALA A 130 30.09 -18.71 22.27
C ALA A 130 29.44 -17.87 23.39
N PRO A 131 28.26 -18.28 23.90
CA PRO A 131 27.63 -17.58 25.00
C PRO A 131 28.62 -17.48 26.17
N ALA A 132 28.73 -16.31 26.77
CA ALA A 132 29.50 -16.14 27.99
C ALA A 132 29.00 -17.15 29.04
N PRO A 133 29.88 -17.74 29.86
CA PRO A 133 29.46 -18.62 30.94
C PRO A 133 28.44 -17.87 31.82
N ALA A 134 27.38 -18.59 32.24
CA ALA A 134 26.40 -18.02 33.15
C ALA A 134 27.11 -17.52 34.43
N PRO A 135 26.72 -16.36 34.99
CA PRO A 135 27.26 -15.93 36.28
C PRO A 135 26.97 -17.01 37.33
N GLU A 136 27.96 -17.32 38.15
CA GLU A 136 27.79 -18.23 39.28
C GLU A 136 26.61 -17.74 40.13
N CYS A 137 25.62 -18.62 40.33
CA CYS A 137 24.45 -18.29 41.13
C CYS A 137 24.93 -18.06 42.57
N PHE A 138 24.94 -16.80 43.02
CA PHE A 138 25.26 -16.48 44.40
C PHE A 138 24.29 -17.23 45.30
N PRO A 139 24.76 -18.04 46.28
CA PRO A 139 23.86 -18.68 47.21
C PRO A 139 23.11 -17.60 47.99
N SER A 140 21.79 -17.54 47.81
CA SER A 140 20.93 -16.69 48.63
C SER A 140 21.07 -17.14 50.08
N SER A 141 21.68 -16.32 50.94
CA SER A 141 21.61 -16.56 52.38
C SER A 141 20.14 -16.50 52.81
N PRO A 142 19.64 -17.46 53.62
CA PRO A 142 18.30 -17.37 54.18
C PRO A 142 18.23 -16.16 55.13
N PRO A 143 17.07 -15.49 55.23
CA PRO A 143 16.91 -14.38 56.16
C PRO A 143 17.03 -14.86 57.61
N THR A 144 17.84 -14.16 58.40
CA THR A 144 17.98 -14.38 59.84
C THR A 144 16.63 -14.12 60.54
N PRO A 145 16.07 -15.07 61.31
CA PRO A 145 14.84 -14.83 62.05
C PRO A 145 15.05 -13.76 63.13
N PRO A 146 14.02 -12.95 63.46
CA PRO A 146 14.13 -11.92 64.49
C PRO A 146 14.35 -12.54 65.87
N ALA A 147 15.19 -11.91 66.68
CA ALA A 147 15.44 -12.30 68.06
C ALA A 147 14.14 -12.21 68.88
N ALA A 148 13.76 -13.31 69.53
CA ALA A 148 12.66 -13.31 70.48
C ALA A 148 13.01 -12.42 71.67
N GLY A 149 12.28 -11.33 71.84
CA GLY A 149 12.35 -10.50 73.04
C GLY A 149 11.91 -11.29 74.26
N ALA A 150 12.80 -11.42 75.25
CA ALA A 150 12.47 -11.87 76.59
C ALA A 150 11.75 -10.72 77.31
N GLY A 151 10.60 -11.04 77.92
CA GLY A 151 9.77 -10.10 78.65
C GLY A 151 10.39 -9.59 79.95
N GLY A 152 9.74 -8.53 80.45
CA GLY A 152 9.81 -8.00 81.80
C GLY A 152 8.54 -7.19 82.04
#